data_AF-A0A966WRF2-F1
#
_entry.id   AF-A0A966WRF2-F1
#
_cell.length_a   1.000
_cell.length_b   1.000
_cell.length_c   1.000
_cell.angle_alpha   90.00
_cell.angle_beta   90.00
_cell.angle_gamma   90.00
#
_symmetry.space_group_name_H-M   'P 1'
#
loop_
_entity.id
_entity.type
_entity.pdbx_description
1 polymer ?
#
loop_
_entity_poly.entity_id
_entity_poly.type
_entity_poly.pdbx_seq_one_letter_code
_entity_poly.pdbx_strand_id
1 'polypeptide(L)'
;WLGRRRECATLAHAAQRALVTVERVVEGNFLEDERLASGTINATYISAIAIAERGAQPVALLDEYGFDAAYVSEYARMAKTDAGFAEWMAREVFAQAAAA
;
A
#
# COMPACT_ATOMS: atom_id res chain seq x y z
N TRP A 1 -9.81 4.65 3.64
CA TRP A 1 -10.27 4.07 4.92
C TRP A 1 -9.27 3.00 5.34
N LEU A 2 -8.89 2.93 6.62
CA LEU A 2 -7.89 2.01 7.15
C LEU A 2 -8.48 0.77 7.83
N GLY A 3 -9.73 0.86 8.29
CA GLY A 3 -10.36 -0.17 9.08
C GLY A 3 -9.58 -0.53 10.33
N ARG A 4 -9.11 -1.77 10.41
CA ARG A 4 -8.41 -2.31 11.59
C ARG A 4 -6.91 -1.96 11.64
N ARG A 5 -6.34 -1.35 10.59
CA ARG A 5 -4.91 -1.03 10.49
C ARG A 5 -4.53 0.25 11.26
N ARG A 6 -4.70 0.24 12.58
CA ARG A 6 -4.48 1.40 13.44
C ARG A 6 -3.01 1.87 13.44
N GLU A 7 -2.08 0.97 13.14
CA GLU A 7 -0.66 1.27 12.98
C GLU A 7 -0.41 2.35 11.92
N CYS A 8 -1.19 2.39 10.83
CA CYS A 8 -1.05 3.42 9.80
C CYS A 8 -1.39 4.82 10.34
N ALA A 9 -2.39 4.93 11.24
CA ALA A 9 -2.73 6.20 11.87
C ALA A 9 -1.62 6.67 12.81
N THR A 10 -1.05 5.75 13.60
CA THR A 10 0.11 6.05 14.47
C THR A 10 1.29 6.57 13.66
N LEU A 11 1.60 5.92 12.53
CA LEU A 11 2.69 6.35 11.64
C LEU A 11 2.41 7.74 11.03
N ALA A 12 1.18 8.00 10.57
CA ALA A 12 0.80 9.29 10.01
C ALA A 12 0.90 10.43 11.04
N HIS A 13 0.48 10.19 12.29
CA HIS A 13 0.59 11.18 13.38
C HIS A 13 2.04 11.48 13.77
N ALA A 14 2.94 10.49 13.69
CA ALA A 14 4.33 10.66 14.07
C ALA A 14 5.21 11.24 12.95
N ALA A 15 4.80 11.07 11.70
CA ALA A 15 5.57 11.51 10.54
C ALA A 15 5.51 13.04 10.35
N GLN A 16 6.64 13.64 9.94
CA GLN A 16 6.64 15.02 9.48
C GLN A 16 5.83 15.18 8.18
N ARG A 17 5.85 14.15 7.32
CA ARG A 17 5.06 14.07 6.09
C ARG A 17 4.55 12.66 5.89
N ALA A 18 3.26 12.51 5.63
CA ALA A 18 2.64 11.23 5.29
C ALA A 18 2.18 11.24 3.83
N LEU A 19 2.77 10.36 3.01
CA LEU A 19 2.37 10.13 1.63
C LEU A 19 1.61 8.80 1.60
N VAL A 20 0.39 8.79 1.05
CA VAL A 20 -0.50 7.63 1.12
C VAL A 20 -0.93 7.20 -0.27
N THR A 21 -0.73 5.92 -0.58
CA THR A 21 -1.35 5.29 -1.75
C THR A 21 -2.73 4.78 -1.40
N VAL A 22 -3.70 4.99 -2.30
CA VAL A 22 -5.08 4.51 -2.13
C VAL A 22 -5.51 3.70 -3.35
N GLU A 23 -6.37 2.71 -3.13
CA GLU A 23 -7.00 1.95 -4.21
C GLU A 23 -7.96 2.83 -5.03
N ARG A 24 -8.63 3.77 -4.37
CA ARG A 24 -9.64 4.64 -4.98
C ARG A 24 -9.91 5.87 -4.14
N VAL A 25 -10.35 6.94 -4.79
CA VAL A 25 -10.93 8.12 -4.16
C VAL A 25 -12.44 8.05 -4.37
N VAL A 26 -13.20 8.30 -3.30
CA VAL A 26 -14.67 8.36 -3.35
C VAL A 26 -15.13 9.75 -2.94
N GLU A 27 -16.25 10.17 -3.49
CA GLU A 27 -16.87 11.45 -3.12
C GLU A 27 -17.39 11.42 -1.68
N GLY A 28 -17.29 12.54 -0.98
CA GLY A 28 -17.78 12.71 0.39
C GLY A 28 -16.72 12.56 1.49
N ASN A 29 -17.18 12.45 2.74
CA ASN A 29 -16.35 12.46 3.93
C ASN A 29 -16.72 11.35 4.90
N PHE A 30 -15.80 10.40 5.11
CA PHE A 30 -16.01 9.28 6.04
C PHE A 30 -16.16 9.68 7.51
N LEU A 31 -15.79 10.91 7.90
CA LEU A 31 -16.01 11.42 9.26
C LEU A 31 -17.48 11.78 9.52
N GLU A 32 -18.31 11.90 8.48
CA GLU A 32 -19.74 12.20 8.61
C GLU A 32 -20.58 10.96 8.96
N ASP A 33 -20.03 9.75 8.76
CA ASP A 33 -20.66 8.48 9.14
C ASP A 33 -19.95 7.89 10.36
N GLU A 34 -20.65 7.84 11.50
CA GLU A 34 -20.13 7.34 12.78
C GLU A 34 -19.53 5.92 12.67
N ARG A 35 -20.08 5.08 11.79
CA ARG A 35 -19.61 3.70 11.59
C ARG A 35 -18.25 3.67 10.89
N LEU A 36 -18.00 4.62 9.99
CA LEU A 36 -16.78 4.69 9.20
C LEU A 36 -15.69 5.51 9.89
N ALA A 37 -16.07 6.51 10.67
CA ALA A 37 -15.17 7.48 11.31
C ALA A 37 -14.03 6.82 12.10
N SER A 38 -14.32 5.74 12.83
CA SER A 38 -13.32 5.02 13.64
C SER A 38 -12.16 4.40 12.83
N GLY A 39 -12.36 4.18 11.52
CA GLY A 39 -11.37 3.62 10.61
C GLY A 39 -10.70 4.66 9.70
N THR A 40 -10.78 5.95 10.03
CA THR A 40 -10.23 7.03 9.20
C THR A 40 -8.97 7.64 9.79
N ILE A 41 -8.11 8.22 8.93
CA ILE A 41 -7.12 9.23 9.32
C ILE A 41 -7.65 10.57 8.81
N ASN A 42 -7.62 11.60 9.64
CA ASN A 42 -8.00 12.96 9.22
C ASN A 42 -7.01 13.49 8.16
N ALA A 43 -7.53 14.16 7.12
CA ALA A 43 -6.73 14.73 6.04
C ALA A 43 -5.63 15.70 6.50
N THR A 44 -5.78 16.34 7.66
CA THR A 44 -4.75 17.22 8.26
C THR A 44 -3.42 16.50 8.50
N TYR A 45 -3.42 15.18 8.68
CA TYR A 45 -2.21 14.38 8.84
C TYR A 45 -1.64 13.82 7.53
N ILE A 46 -2.30 14.08 6.40
CA ILE A 46 -1.94 13.53 5.09
C ILE A 46 -1.34 14.63 4.22
N SER A 47 -0.09 14.45 3.80
CA SER A 47 0.62 15.43 2.97
C SER A 47 0.30 15.30 1.49
N ALA A 48 0.09 14.08 0.99
CA ALA A 48 -0.32 13.82 -0.38
C ALA A 48 -0.92 12.42 -0.51
N ILE A 49 -1.75 12.24 -1.54
CA ILE A 49 -2.28 10.95 -1.93
C ILE A 49 -1.90 10.62 -3.38
N ALA A 50 -1.73 9.33 -3.67
CA ALA A 50 -1.62 8.80 -5.03
C ALA A 50 -2.58 7.63 -5.19
N ILE A 51 -3.27 7.55 -6.33
CA ILE A 51 -4.09 6.39 -6.65
C ILE A 51 -3.14 5.31 -7.18
N ALA A 52 -3.06 4.19 -6.47
CA ALA A 52 -2.28 3.02 -6.86
C ALA A 52 -3.14 1.79 -6.63
N GLU A 53 -3.91 1.43 -7.66
CA GLU A 53 -4.73 0.21 -7.64
C GLU A 53 -3.82 -1.01 -7.45
N ARG A 54 -4.23 -1.91 -6.55
CA ARG A 54 -3.45 -3.07 -6.12
C ARG A 54 -2.09 -2.70 -5.50
N GLY A 55 -1.94 -1.48 -4.99
CA GLY A 55 -0.65 -0.95 -4.53
C GLY A 55 -0.04 -1.64 -3.30
N ALA A 56 -0.82 -2.42 -2.54
CA ALA A 56 -0.31 -3.23 -1.44
C ALA A 56 0.15 -4.63 -1.88
N GLN A 57 0.00 -5.02 -3.15
CA GLN A 57 0.57 -6.30 -3.59
C GLN A 57 2.08 -6.36 -3.38
N PRO A 58 2.61 -7.52 -2.94
CA PRO A 58 1.95 -8.83 -2.87
C PRO A 58 1.25 -9.15 -1.52
N VAL A 59 1.19 -8.20 -0.58
CA VAL A 59 0.50 -8.43 0.71
C VAL A 59 -1.01 -8.25 0.60
N ALA A 60 -1.75 -8.83 1.54
CA ALA A 60 -3.20 -8.72 1.56
C ALA A 60 -3.66 -7.31 1.94
N LEU A 61 -4.69 -6.81 1.25
CA LEU A 61 -5.48 -5.65 1.63
C LEU A 61 -6.88 -6.12 2.05
N LEU A 62 -7.23 -5.85 3.30
CA LEU A 62 -8.49 -6.30 3.90
C LEU A 62 -9.67 -5.89 3.02
N ASP A 63 -10.55 -6.84 2.74
CA ASP A 63 -11.77 -6.71 1.94
C ASP A 63 -11.57 -6.33 0.45
N GLU A 64 -10.34 -6.19 -0.03
CA GLU A 64 -10.01 -5.88 -1.43
C GLU A 64 -9.30 -7.05 -2.13
N TYR A 65 -8.18 -7.55 -1.58
CA TYR A 65 -7.45 -8.68 -2.16
C TYR A 65 -6.60 -9.45 -1.14
N GLY A 66 -6.41 -10.74 -1.42
CA GLY A 66 -5.63 -11.66 -0.59
C GLY A 66 -4.11 -11.57 -0.80
N PHE A 67 -3.39 -12.29 0.05
CA PHE A 67 -1.94 -12.46 -0.04
C PHE A 67 -1.54 -13.33 -1.23
N ASP A 68 -0.58 -12.88 -2.03
CA ASP A 68 -0.04 -13.68 -3.13
C ASP A 68 1.15 -14.53 -2.66
N ALA A 69 0.83 -15.73 -2.18
CA ALA A 69 1.83 -16.67 -1.68
C ALA A 69 2.80 -17.14 -2.77
N ALA A 70 2.35 -17.25 -4.01
CA ALA A 70 3.19 -17.72 -5.11
C ALA A 70 4.24 -16.65 -5.46
N TYR A 71 3.81 -15.39 -5.60
CA TYR A 71 4.71 -14.26 -5.84
C TYR A 71 5.74 -14.11 -4.73
N VAL A 72 5.31 -14.15 -3.46
CA VAL A 72 6.23 -14.01 -2.33
C VAL A 72 7.21 -15.17 -2.23
N SER A 73 6.77 -16.40 -2.53
CA SER A 73 7.66 -17.57 -2.56
C SER A 73 8.72 -17.44 -3.64
N GLU A 74 8.34 -16.95 -4.83
CA GLU A 74 9.27 -16.74 -5.93
C GLU A 74 10.27 -15.62 -5.63
N TYR A 75 9.80 -14.48 -5.12
CA TYR A 75 10.67 -13.40 -4.63
C TYR A 75 11.68 -13.94 -3.61
N ALA A 76 11.20 -14.66 -2.58
CA ALA A 76 12.05 -15.21 -1.53
C ALA A 76 13.04 -16.25 -2.07
N ARG A 77 12.69 -17.00 -3.13
CA ARG A 77 13.60 -17.95 -3.80
C ARG A 77 14.69 -17.19 -4.56
N MET A 78 14.33 -16.21 -5.38
CA MET A 78 15.27 -15.45 -6.20
C MET A 78 16.21 -14.59 -5.35
N ALA A 79 15.69 -14.00 -4.27
CA ALA A 79 16.44 -13.14 -3.36
C ALA A 79 17.55 -13.85 -2.56
N LYS A 80 17.66 -15.19 -2.63
CA LYS A 80 18.73 -15.95 -1.94
C LYS A 80 20.12 -15.72 -2.51
N THR A 81 20.22 -15.15 -3.70
CA THR A 81 21.49 -14.88 -4.38
C THR A 81 21.44 -13.52 -5.04
N ASP A 82 22.57 -12.82 -5.11
CA ASP A 82 22.66 -11.52 -5.77
C ASP A 82 22.23 -11.59 -7.24
N ALA A 83 22.63 -12.64 -7.96
CA ALA A 83 22.26 -12.85 -9.36
C ALA A 83 20.73 -13.02 -9.52
N GLY A 84 20.11 -13.86 -8.68
CA GLY A 84 18.66 -14.05 -8.69
C GLY A 84 17.89 -12.79 -8.29
N PHE A 85 18.36 -12.06 -7.28
CA PHE A 85 17.73 -10.80 -6.88
C PHE A 85 17.82 -9.74 -7.97
N ALA A 86 18.98 -9.63 -8.65
CA ALA A 86 19.17 -8.71 -9.77
C ALA A 86 18.23 -9.04 -10.94
N GLU A 87 18.03 -10.32 -11.26
CA GLU A 87 17.07 -10.76 -12.28
C GLU A 87 15.64 -10.38 -11.90
N TRP A 88 15.24 -10.61 -10.64
CA TRP A 88 13.94 -10.22 -10.14
C TRP A 88 13.74 -8.69 -10.22
N MET A 89 14.70 -7.90 -9.77
CA MET A 89 14.67 -6.43 -9.84
C MET A 89 14.55 -5.91 -11.27
N ALA A 90 15.30 -6.51 -12.21
CA ALA A 90 15.22 -6.16 -13.63
C ALA A 90 13.82 -6.39 -14.20
N ARG A 91 13.19 -7.51 -13.86
CA ARG A 91 11.87 -7.89 -14.33
C ARG A 91 10.73 -7.10 -13.68
N GLU A 92 10.77 -6.97 -12.35
CA GLU A 92 9.62 -6.48 -11.58
C GLU A 92 9.68 -4.97 -11.32
N VAL A 93 10.88 -4.40 -11.17
CA VAL A 93 11.04 -2.98 -10.79
C VAL A 93 11.47 -2.14 -11.98
N PHE A 94 12.58 -2.50 -12.62
CA PHE A 94 13.19 -1.64 -13.64
C PHE A 94 12.47 -1.72 -15.00
N ALA A 95 11.98 -2.89 -15.39
CA ALA A 95 11.17 -3.02 -16.61
C ALA A 95 9.83 -2.28 -16.50
N GLN A 96 9.22 -2.25 -15.31
CA GLN A 96 7.98 -1.50 -15.06
C GLN A 96 8.22 0.01 -15.04
N ALA A 97 9.32 0.47 -14.42
CA ALA A 97 9.66 1.90 -14.38
C ALA A 97 9.94 2.50 -15.77
N ALA A 98 10.40 1.70 -16.73
CA ALA A 98 10.60 2.14 -18.12
C ALA A 98 9.29 2.24 -18.93
N ALA A 99 8.20 1.66 -18.43
CA ALA A 99 6.89 1.63 -19.09
C ALA A 99 5.90 2.68 -18.55
N ALA A 100 6.24 3.38 -17.46
CA ALA A 100 5.45 4.43 -16.81
C ALA A 100 5.96 5.83 -17.18
#